data_AF-A0A382Z150-F1
#
_entry.id   AF-A0A382Z150-F1
#
_cell.length_a   1.000
_cell.length_b   1.000
_cell.length_c   1.000
_cell.angle_alpha   90.00
_cell.angle_beta   90.00
_cell.angle_gamma   90.00
#
_symmetry.space_group_name_H-M   'P 1'
#
loop_
_entity.id
_entity.type
_entity.pdbx_description
1 polymer ?
#
loop_
_entity_poly.entity_id
_entity_poly.type
_entity_poly.pdbx_seq_one_letter_code
_entity_poly.pdbx_strand_id
1 'polypeptide(L)' 'MPELPEVETLKRALTPLVLNKQLVELNFLRKNLRFPIPSTKIRKGLLNQTVAKITRRGKYILLHAPDGAL' A
#
# COMPACT_ATOMS: atom_id res chain seq x y z
N MET A 1 8.70 -14.25 -8.75
CA MET A 1 8.25 -13.58 -7.52
C MET A 1 9.44 -12.76 -7.04
N PRO A 2 9.31 -11.46 -6.75
CA PRO A 2 10.44 -10.68 -6.26
C PRO A 2 10.97 -11.28 -4.96
N GLU A 3 12.29 -11.37 -4.82
CA GLU A 3 12.92 -11.81 -3.57
C GLU A 3 13.05 -10.64 -2.59
N LEU A 4 13.50 -10.94 -1.36
CA LEU A 4 13.60 -9.94 -0.29
C LEU A 4 14.42 -8.69 -0.69
N PRO A 5 15.57 -8.81 -1.39
CA PRO A 5 16.36 -7.66 -1.83
C PRO A 5 15.59 -6.74 -2.78
N GLU A 6 14.83 -7.29 -3.72
CA GLU A 6 14.05 -6.52 -4.70
C GLU A 6 12.88 -5.80 -4.03
N VAL A 7 12.21 -6.44 -3.06
CA VAL A 7 11.14 -5.81 -2.29
C VAL A 7 11.69 -4.66 -1.44
N GLU A 8 12.87 -4.82 -0.84
CA GLU A 8 13.54 -3.73 -0.11
C GLU A 8 13.93 -2.57 -1.03
N THR A 9 14.40 -2.88 -2.25
CA THR A 9 14.72 -1.89 -3.27
C THR A 9 13.48 -1.10 -3.69
N LEU A 10 12.37 -1.78 -3.97
CA LEU A 10 11.08 -1.15 -4.28
C LEU A 10 10.56 -0.28 -3.14
N LYS A 11 10.66 -0.77 -1.89
CA LYS A 11 10.27 0.01 -0.70
C LYS A 11 11.03 1.35 -0.66
N ARG A 12 12.35 1.32 -0.87
CA ARG A 12 13.20 2.53 -0.86
C ARG A 12 12.83 3.48 -1.99
N ALA A 13 12.57 2.96 -3.19
CA ALA A 13 12.17 3.76 -4.35
C ALA A 13 10.79 4.41 -4.17
N LEU A 14 9.82 3.71 -3.58
CA LEU A 14 8.47 4.21 -3.36
C LEU A 14 8.37 5.23 -2.22
N THR A 15 9.18 5.07 -1.17
CA THR A 15 9.13 5.91 0.04
C THR A 15 9.07 7.42 -0.26
N PRO A 16 10.02 8.03 -1.00
CA PRO A 16 9.98 9.47 -1.28
C PRO A 16 8.80 9.89 -2.18
N LEU A 17 8.20 8.95 -2.92
CA LEU A 17 7.12 9.25 -3.86
C LEU A 17 5.76 9.31 -3.21
N VAL A 18 5.55 8.66 -2.06
CA VAL A 18 4.23 8.52 -1.44
C VAL A 18 4.18 8.89 0.04
N LEU A 19 5.32 8.96 0.73
CA LEU A 19 5.35 9.39 2.13
C LEU A 19 4.76 10.79 2.28
N ASN A 20 3.92 10.98 3.29
CA ASN A 20 3.19 12.23 3.57
C ASN A 20 2.26 12.70 2.45
N LYS A 21 1.94 11.85 1.47
CA LYS A 21 0.92 12.15 0.46
C LYS A 21 -0.44 11.62 0.88
N GLN A 22 -1.46 12.40 0.59
CA GLN A 22 -2.85 12.04 0.81
C GLN A 22 -3.40 11.23 -0.35
N LEU A 23 -4.15 10.19 -0.04
CA LEU A 23 -4.76 9.32 -1.03
C LEU A 23 -6.15 9.84 -1.42
N VAL A 24 -6.23 10.55 -2.54
CA VAL A 24 -7.45 11.26 -2.98
C VAL A 24 -8.42 10.36 -3.76
N GLU A 25 -7.90 9.35 -4.46
CA GLU A 25 -8.70 8.48 -5.33
C GLU A 25 -8.19 7.03 -5.30
N LEU A 26 -9.11 6.07 -5.44
CA LEU A 26 -8.83 4.63 -5.53
C LEU A 26 -9.57 4.00 -6.70
N ASN A 27 -8.79 3.51 -7.67
CA ASN A 27 -9.30 2.85 -8.86
C ASN A 27 -8.90 1.37 -8.88
N PHE A 28 -9.90 0.48 -8.89
CA PHE A 28 -9.73 -0.97 -8.93
C PHE A 28 -9.99 -1.46 -10.35
N LEU A 29 -8.93 -1.71 -11.11
CA LEU A 29 -9.04 -2.10 -12.53
C LEU A 29 -9.41 -3.58 -12.73
N ARG A 30 -9.38 -4.38 -11.66
CA ARG A 30 -9.70 -5.82 -11.67
C ARG A 30 -10.38 -6.20 -10.35
N LYS A 31 -11.20 -7.25 -10.36
CA LYS A 31 -11.97 -7.71 -9.18
C LYS A 31 -11.10 -8.45 -8.14
N ASN A 32 -10.01 -9.06 -8.58
CA ASN A 32 -9.14 -9.92 -7.76
C ASN A 32 -7.67 -9.83 -8.20
N LEU A 33 -6.79 -10.19 -7.26
CA LEU A 33 -5.39 -10.54 -7.54
C LEU A 33 -5.24 -12.03 -7.24
N ARG A 34 -4.50 -12.39 -6.19
CA ARG A 34 -4.50 -13.76 -5.63
C ARG A 34 -5.81 -14.11 -4.93
N PHE A 35 -6.42 -13.10 -4.31
CA PHE A 35 -7.70 -13.19 -3.60
C PHE A 35 -8.63 -12.05 -4.06
N PRO A 36 -9.94 -12.15 -3.80
CA PRO A 36 -10.87 -11.03 -4.00
C PRO A 36 -10.39 -9.77 -3.26
N ILE A 37 -10.45 -8.63 -3.93
CA ILE A 37 -10.03 -7.37 -3.32
C ILE A 37 -11.18 -6.84 -2.43
N PRO A 38 -10.97 -6.62 -1.13
CA PRO A 38 -12.00 -6.07 -0.23
C PRO A 38 -12.13 -4.55 -0.42
N SER A 39 -12.57 -4.13 -1.62
CA SER A 39 -12.55 -2.73 -2.08
C SER A 39 -13.30 -1.77 -1.14
N THR A 40 -14.45 -2.17 -0.60
CA THR A 40 -15.23 -1.35 0.36
C THR A 40 -14.44 -1.05 1.63
N LYS A 41 -13.78 -2.06 2.20
CA LYS A 41 -12.97 -1.91 3.42
C LYS A 41 -11.74 -1.04 3.15
N ILE A 42 -11.08 -1.26 2.02
CA ILE A 42 -9.90 -0.48 1.61
C ILE A 42 -10.27 0.99 1.39
N ARG A 43 -11.36 1.27 0.66
CA ARG A 43 -11.84 2.64 0.45
C ARG A 43 -12.13 3.35 1.78
N LYS A 44 -12.85 2.70 2.69
CA LYS A 44 -13.19 3.29 3.99
C LYS A 44 -11.95 3.60 4.84
N GLY A 45 -10.94 2.72 4.83
CA GLY A 45 -9.76 2.86 5.67
C GLY A 45 -8.63 3.70 5.07
N LEU A 46 -8.60 3.95 3.75
CA LEU A 46 -7.50 4.64 3.09
C LEU A 46 -7.89 5.93 2.36
N LEU A 47 -9.14 6.09 1.93
CA LEU A 47 -9.52 7.29 1.20
C LEU A 47 -9.37 8.52 2.11
N ASN A 48 -8.77 9.59 1.58
CA ASN A 48 -8.41 10.81 2.29
C ASN A 48 -7.41 10.63 3.45
N GLN A 49 -6.80 9.44 3.58
CA GLN A 49 -5.74 9.22 4.56
C GLN A 49 -4.37 9.57 3.98
N THR A 50 -3.48 9.99 4.86
CA THR A 50 -2.08 10.28 4.52
C THR A 50 -1.21 9.07 4.83
N VAL A 51 -0.33 8.70 3.90
CA VAL A 51 0.64 7.63 4.13
C VAL A 51 1.71 8.11 5.11
N ALA A 52 1.63 7.63 6.35
CA ALA A 52 2.53 8.04 7.43
C ALA A 52 3.85 7.27 7.42
N LYS A 53 3.84 6.04 6.91
CA LYS A 53 5.03 5.18 6.88
C LYS A 53 4.92 4.12 5.80
N ILE A 54 6.08 3.70 5.29
CA ILE A 54 6.23 2.50 4.47
C ILE A 54 7.14 1.53 5.20
N THR A 55 6.72 0.27 5.29
CA THR A 55 7.56 -0.81 5.84
C THR A 55 7.54 -2.04 4.94
N ARG A 56 8.45 -2.99 5.21
CA ARG A 56 8.44 -4.30 4.58
C ARG A 56 8.34 -5.38 5.65
N ARG A 57 7.51 -6.40 5.43
CA ARG A 57 7.48 -7.62 6.22
C ARG A 57 7.68 -8.81 5.30
N GLY A 58 8.86 -9.44 5.33
CA GLY A 58 9.20 -10.47 4.35
C GLY A 58 9.09 -9.93 2.92
N LYS A 59 8.25 -10.56 2.08
CA LYS A 59 8.01 -10.14 0.69
C LYS A 59 6.83 -9.16 0.51
N TYR A 60 6.30 -8.62 1.61
CA TYR A 60 5.18 -7.67 1.60
C TYR A 60 5.66 -6.24 1.85
N ILE A 61 5.21 -5.30 1.03
CA ILE A 61 5.30 -3.85 1.29
C ILE A 61 4.01 -3.44 2.00
N LEU A 62 4.13 -2.64 3.05
CA LEU A 62 3.01 -2.16 3.86
C LEU A 62 3.01 -0.63 3.87
N LEU A 63 1.91 -0.04 3.44
CA LEU A 63 1.59 1.38 3.53
C LEU A 63 0.78 1.62 4.80
N HIS A 64 1.31 2.43 5.71
CA HIS A 64 0.65 2.73 6.98
C HIS A 64 -0.24 3.96 6.86
N ALA A 65 -1.49 3.79 7.27
CA ALA A 65 -2.50 4.82 7.48
C ALA A 65 -2.94 4.79 8.96
N PRO A 66 -3.70 5.78 9.45
CA PRO A 66 -4.10 5.82 10.86
C PRO A 66 -4.82 4.56 11.37
N ASP A 67 -5.67 3.96 10.53
CA ASP A 67 -6.48 2.80 10.89
C ASP A 67 -5.77 1.45 10.66
N GLY A 68 -4.50 1.45 10.25
CA GLY A 68 -3.71 0.23 10.05
C GLY A 68 -2.76 0.29 8.85
N ALA A 69 -2.37 -0.88 8.33
CA ALA A 69 -1.48 -0.96 7.18
C ALA A 69 -1.98 -1.97 6.14
N LEU A 70 -1.73 -1.65 4.87
CA LEU A 70 -2.07 -2.47 3.70
C LEU A 70 -0.84 -2.77 2.87
#